data_AF-A0A1Y1N758-F1
#
_entry.id   AF-A0A1Y1N758-F1
#
_cell.length_a   1.000
_cell.length_b   1.000
_cell.length_c   1.000
_cell.angle_alpha   90.00
_cell.angle_beta   90.00
_cell.angle_gamma   90.00
#
_symmetry.space_group_name_H-M   'P 1'
#
loop_
_entity.id
_entity.type
_entity.pdbx_description
1 polymer ?
#
loop_
_entity_poly.entity_id
_entity_poly.type
_entity_poly.pdbx_seq_one_letter_code
_entity_poly.pdbx_strand_id
1 'polypeptide(L)'
;MNDAIWERQISINLVGTINGCILALENYLPKYKTESEGVIVNVSSVSGLERFQAFPIYAATKRAVIGLTRAWGKEQHYHRTKVRVLALCPGVTDTPLLRECLERNLGPAYQDIMRGNIPHLTIQS
;
A
#
# COMPACT_ATOMS: atom_id res chain seq x y z
N MET A 1 8.07 5.76 4.62
CA MET A 1 7.82 6.49 3.37
C MET A 1 9.11 7.20 3.06
N ASN A 2 9.74 6.87 1.94
CA ASN A 2 11.03 7.42 1.57
C ASN A 2 11.18 7.49 0.04
N ASP A 3 10.81 8.62 -0.54
CA ASP A 3 10.94 8.89 -1.97
C ASP A 3 12.39 9.18 -2.36
N ALA A 4 13.26 9.58 -1.42
CA ALA A 4 14.68 9.80 -1.69
C ALA A 4 15.44 8.50 -2.04
N ILE A 5 14.90 7.34 -1.65
CA ILE A 5 15.45 6.01 -1.99
C ILE A 5 14.35 5.22 -2.73
N TRP A 6 14.02 5.71 -3.91
CA TRP A 6 12.83 5.31 -4.64
C TRP A 6 12.83 3.83 -5.08
N GLU A 7 13.98 3.29 -5.48
CA GLU A 7 14.10 1.87 -5.88
C GLU A 7 13.73 0.96 -4.71
N ARG A 8 14.23 1.29 -3.51
CA ARG A 8 13.90 0.56 -2.29
C ARG A 8 12.41 0.67 -1.97
N GLN A 9 11.81 1.84 -2.19
CA GLN A 9 10.39 2.03 -1.96
C GLN A 9 9.52 1.21 -2.91
N ILE A 10 9.88 1.12 -4.19
CA ILE A 10 9.19 0.24 -5.16
C ILE A 10 9.39 -1.23 -4.78
N SER A 11 10.62 -1.63 -4.49
CA SER A 11 10.98 -3.00 -4.13
C SER A 11 10.20 -3.47 -2.90
N ILE A 12 10.09 -2.65 -1.86
CA ILE A 12 9.34 -3.01 -0.65
C ILE A 12 7.83 -2.94 -0.90
N ASN A 13 7.31 -1.80 -1.35
CA ASN A 13 5.86 -1.58 -1.37
C ASN A 13 5.15 -2.39 -2.45
N LEU A 14 5.75 -2.52 -3.63
CA LEU A 14 5.13 -3.18 -4.77
C LEU A 14 5.64 -4.60 -4.92
N VAL A 15 6.96 -4.78 -5.10
CA VAL A 15 7.52 -6.11 -5.35
C VAL A 15 7.31 -7.04 -4.16
N GLY A 16 7.50 -6.54 -2.93
CA GLY A 16 7.19 -7.29 -1.71
C GLY A 16 5.73 -7.72 -1.62
N THR A 17 4.78 -6.84 -1.97
CA THR A 17 3.34 -7.18 -2.00
C THR A 17 3.05 -8.25 -3.06
N ILE A 18 3.60 -8.12 -4.27
CA ILE A 18 3.46 -9.12 -5.35
C ILE A 18 3.95 -10.48 -4.86
N ASN A 19 5.18 -10.53 -4.32
CA ASN A 19 5.78 -11.76 -3.81
C ASN A 19 4.95 -12.38 -2.69
N GLY A 20 4.44 -11.57 -1.75
CA GLY A 20 3.59 -12.04 -0.66
C GLY A 20 2.30 -12.67 -1.15
N CYS A 21 1.63 -12.05 -2.13
CA CYS A 21 0.41 -12.62 -2.71
C CYS A 21 0.67 -13.90 -3.51
N ILE A 22 1.74 -13.96 -4.31
CA ILE A 22 2.11 -15.17 -5.05
C ILE A 22 2.41 -16.31 -4.08
N LEU A 23 3.22 -16.05 -3.04
CA LEU A 23 3.52 -17.04 -2.00
C LEU A 23 2.23 -17.51 -1.30
N ALA A 24 1.32 -16.59 -0.96
CA ALA A 24 0.06 -16.93 -0.33
C ALA A 24 -0.82 -17.82 -1.23
N LEU A 25 -0.98 -17.46 -2.50
CA LEU A 25 -1.85 -18.15 -3.45
C LEU A 25 -1.29 -19.50 -3.90
N GLU A 26 0.01 -19.59 -4.15
CA GLU A 26 0.63 -20.78 -4.77
C GLU A 26 1.18 -21.77 -3.75
N ASN A 27 1.58 -21.30 -2.56
CA ASN A 27 2.29 -22.13 -1.59
C ASN A 27 1.55 -22.27 -0.26
N TYR A 28 1.07 -21.16 0.31
CA TYR A 28 0.54 -21.17 1.68
C TYR A 28 -0.91 -21.65 1.74
N LEU A 29 -1.83 -20.94 1.09
CA LEU A 29 -3.26 -21.22 1.16
C LEU A 29 -3.64 -22.62 0.66
N PRO A 30 -3.03 -23.17 -0.41
CA PRO A 30 -3.31 -24.55 -0.81
C PRO A 30 -2.96 -25.61 0.23
N LYS A 31 -1.97 -25.33 1.10
CA LYS A 31 -1.45 -26.30 2.07
C LYS A 31 -2.03 -26.12 3.47
N TYR A 32 -2.33 -24.88 3.87
CA TYR A 32 -2.54 -24.54 5.27
C TYR A 32 -3.89 -23.87 5.57
N LYS A 33 -4.73 -23.55 4.57
CA LYS A 33 -6.06 -23.01 4.87
C LYS A 33 -6.91 -24.08 5.57
N THR A 34 -7.56 -23.72 6.67
CA THR A 34 -8.46 -24.61 7.42
C THR A 34 -9.88 -24.58 6.88
N GLU A 35 -10.25 -23.50 6.20
CA GLU A 35 -11.57 -23.29 5.60
C GLU A 35 -11.55 -23.46 4.09
N SER A 36 -12.72 -23.68 3.49
CA SER A 36 -12.87 -23.78 2.03
C SER A 36 -12.48 -22.49 1.30
N GLU A 37 -12.53 -21.35 1.98
CA GLU A 37 -12.23 -20.02 1.45
C GLU A 37 -11.07 -19.34 2.19
N GLY A 38 -10.49 -18.32 1.55
CA GLY A 38 -9.45 -17.48 2.15
C GLY A 38 -9.59 -16.01 1.80
N VAL A 39 -8.85 -15.16 2.49
CA VAL A 39 -8.77 -13.72 2.22
C VAL A 39 -7.32 -13.25 2.27
N ILE A 40 -6.89 -12.52 1.25
CA ILE A 40 -5.65 -11.75 1.24
C ILE A 40 -6.03 -10.27 1.40
N VAL A 41 -5.44 -9.59 2.37
CA VAL A 41 -5.62 -8.16 2.58
C VAL A 41 -4.31 -7.44 2.32
N ASN A 42 -4.25 -6.67 1.24
CA ASN A 42 -3.12 -5.83 0.89
C ASN A 42 -3.25 -4.46 1.56
N VAL A 43 -2.18 -3.98 2.19
CA VAL A 43 -2.18 -2.65 2.84
C VAL A 43 -1.69 -1.60 1.85
N SER A 44 -2.63 -0.80 1.34
CA SER A 44 -2.34 0.39 0.53
C SER A 44 -2.29 1.65 1.41
N SER A 45 -2.91 2.76 0.99
CA SER A 45 -3.06 4.04 1.69
C SER A 45 -4.10 4.89 0.95
N VAL A 46 -4.70 5.87 1.64
CA VAL A 46 -5.47 6.95 0.98
C VAL A 46 -4.67 7.69 -0.09
N SER A 47 -3.33 7.74 0.02
CA SER A 47 -2.45 8.30 -1.02
C SER A 47 -2.48 7.50 -2.33
N GLY A 48 -2.91 6.24 -2.29
CA GLY A 48 -3.16 5.43 -3.48
C GLY A 48 -4.51 5.73 -4.14
N LEU A 49 -5.41 6.44 -3.45
CA LEU A 49 -6.72 6.84 -3.95
C LEU A 49 -6.74 8.29 -4.44
N GLU A 50 -6.09 9.18 -3.68
CA GLU A 50 -6.09 10.62 -3.87
C GLU A 50 -4.74 11.17 -4.36
N ARG A 51 -4.68 12.49 -4.61
CA ARG A 51 -3.45 13.16 -5.03
C ARG A 51 -2.61 13.51 -3.80
N PHE A 52 -1.54 12.75 -3.56
CA PHE A 52 -0.61 13.03 -2.46
C PHE A 52 0.73 13.58 -2.99
N GLN A 53 0.86 14.90 -2.98
CA GLN A 53 1.94 15.62 -3.65
C GLN A 53 3.29 15.53 -2.92
N ALA A 54 3.30 15.44 -1.59
CA ALA A 54 4.52 15.44 -0.80
C ALA A 54 5.40 14.18 -1.04
N PHE A 55 4.79 13.07 -1.45
CA PHE A 55 5.48 11.80 -1.71
C PHE A 55 4.88 11.09 -2.94
N PRO A 56 5.16 11.59 -4.15
CA PRO A 56 4.56 11.08 -5.38
C PRO A 56 4.95 9.62 -5.67
N ILE A 57 6.15 9.18 -5.29
CA ILE A 57 6.61 7.81 -5.54
C ILE A 57 5.90 6.85 -4.58
N TYR A 58 5.81 7.21 -3.29
CA TYR A 58 4.98 6.46 -2.36
C TYR A 58 3.54 6.32 -2.86
N ALA A 59 2.91 7.44 -3.25
CA ALA A 59 1.55 7.45 -3.78
C ALA A 59 1.41 6.53 -5.01
N ALA A 60 2.36 6.58 -5.94
CA ALA A 60 2.40 5.71 -7.12
C ALA A 60 2.46 4.22 -6.72
N THR A 61 3.35 3.85 -5.78
CA THR A 61 3.43 2.46 -5.31
C THR A 61 2.13 1.99 -4.63
N LYS A 62 1.48 2.85 -3.85
CA LYS A 62 0.21 2.54 -3.18
C LYS A 62 -0.95 2.42 -4.18
N ARG A 63 -0.97 3.24 -5.22
CA ARG A 63 -1.90 3.08 -6.35
C ARG A 63 -1.65 1.78 -7.13
N ALA A 64 -0.39 1.37 -7.32
CA ALA A 64 -0.07 0.08 -7.93
C ALA A 64 -0.58 -1.11 -7.12
N VAL A 65 -0.47 -1.08 -5.79
CA VAL A 65 -1.06 -2.10 -4.90
C VAL A 65 -2.58 -2.17 -5.05
N ILE A 66 -3.26 -1.03 -5.23
CA ILE A 66 -4.71 -1.02 -5.51
C ILE A 66 -5.00 -1.64 -6.88
N GLY A 67 -4.21 -1.33 -7.91
CA GLY A 67 -4.33 -1.94 -9.23
C GLY A 67 -4.20 -3.48 -9.18
N LEU A 68 -3.15 -3.96 -8.49
CA LEU A 68 -2.93 -5.39 -8.25
C LEU A 68 -4.12 -6.05 -7.54
N THR A 69 -4.57 -5.42 -6.45
CA THR A 69 -5.71 -5.91 -5.67
C THR A 69 -6.98 -5.97 -6.52
N ARG A 70 -7.28 -4.95 -7.32
CA ARG A 70 -8.46 -4.93 -8.19
C ARG A 70 -8.40 -6.00 -9.27
N ALA A 71 -7.21 -6.31 -9.79
CA ALA A 71 -7.03 -7.36 -10.78
C ALA A 71 -7.30 -8.75 -10.18
N TRP A 72 -6.76 -9.06 -9.01
CA TRP A 72 -7.02 -10.34 -8.32
C TRP A 72 -8.35 -10.39 -7.54
N GLY A 73 -8.95 -9.25 -7.25
CA GLY A 73 -10.27 -9.16 -6.63
C GLY A 73 -11.43 -9.42 -7.60
N LYS A 74 -11.14 -9.69 -8.88
CA LYS A 74 -12.14 -10.07 -9.87
C LYS A 74 -12.80 -11.41 -9.52
N GLU A 75 -14.09 -11.51 -9.80
CA GLU A 75 -14.91 -12.68 -9.49
C GLU A 75 -14.35 -13.98 -10.10
N GLN A 76 -13.80 -13.92 -11.32
CA GLN A 76 -13.17 -15.07 -11.98
C GLN A 76 -11.99 -15.63 -11.18
N HIS A 77 -11.22 -14.77 -10.52
CA HIS A 77 -10.13 -15.20 -9.66
C HIS A 77 -10.67 -15.95 -8.44
N TYR A 78 -11.65 -15.37 -7.75
CA TYR A 78 -12.28 -15.99 -6.59
C TYR A 78 -12.94 -17.33 -6.93
N HIS A 79 -13.63 -17.48 -8.07
CA HIS A 79 -14.21 -18.76 -8.45
C HIS A 79 -13.17 -19.86 -8.64
N ARG A 80 -11.96 -19.50 -9.12
CA ARG A 80 -10.85 -20.43 -9.31
C ARG A 80 -10.11 -20.78 -8.02
N THR A 81 -9.91 -19.81 -7.12
CA THR A 81 -9.03 -19.98 -5.95
C THR A 81 -9.78 -20.14 -4.63
N LYS A 82 -11.05 -19.70 -4.59
CA LYS A 82 -11.83 -19.45 -3.37
C LYS A 82 -11.15 -18.45 -2.44
N VAL A 83 -10.36 -17.52 -2.99
CA VAL A 83 -9.65 -16.48 -2.23
C VAL A 83 -10.13 -15.11 -2.66
N ARG A 84 -10.59 -14.29 -1.69
CA ARG A 84 -10.88 -12.88 -1.91
C ARG A 84 -9.62 -12.05 -1.72
N VAL A 85 -9.43 -11.02 -2.54
CA VAL A 85 -8.28 -10.10 -2.42
C VAL A 85 -8.81 -8.69 -2.22
N LEU A 86 -8.48 -8.08 -1.08
CA LEU A 86 -8.99 -6.79 -0.63
C LEU A 86 -7.84 -5.81 -0.36
N ALA A 87 -8.09 -4.52 -0.55
CA ALA A 87 -7.14 -3.46 -0.22
C ALA A 87 -7.66 -2.67 0.98
N LEU A 88 -6.85 -2.59 2.03
CA LEU A 88 -7.05 -1.66 3.13
C LEU A 88 -6.31 -0.35 2.80
N CYS A 89 -6.98 0.80 2.89
CA CYS A 89 -6.39 2.10 2.57
C CYS A 89 -6.43 3.02 3.80
N PRO A 90 -5.48 2.89 4.74
CA PRO A 90 -5.43 3.76 5.91
C PRO A 90 -5.21 5.23 5.52
N GLY A 91 -5.89 6.11 6.26
CA GLY A 91 -5.68 7.56 6.25
C GLY A 91 -4.42 7.94 7.02
N VAL A 92 -4.37 9.18 7.53
CA VAL A 92 -3.29 9.57 8.44
C VAL A 92 -3.38 8.73 9.71
N THR A 93 -2.29 8.11 10.10
CA THR A 93 -2.22 7.22 11.26
C THR A 93 -1.00 7.57 12.08
N ASP A 94 -1.17 7.78 13.38
CA ASP A 94 -0.06 8.06 14.30
C ASP A 94 0.84 6.83 14.45
N THR A 95 1.92 6.84 13.68
CA THR A 95 2.89 5.75 13.59
C THR A 95 4.28 6.35 13.36
N PRO A 96 5.36 5.61 13.64
CA PRO A 96 6.72 6.03 13.29
C PRO A 96 6.87 6.41 11.81
N LEU A 97 6.10 5.77 10.93
CA LEU A 97 6.05 6.07 9.50
C LEU A 97 5.76 7.56 9.22
N LEU A 98 4.80 8.16 9.95
CA LEU A 98 4.43 9.56 9.81
C LEU A 98 5.46 10.46 10.48
N ARG A 99 5.92 10.10 11.69
CA ARG A 99 6.84 10.93 12.49
C ARG A 99 8.21 11.10 11.83
N GLU A 100 8.65 10.12 11.05
CA GLU A 100 9.98 10.11 10.43
C GLU A 100 9.99 10.50 8.95
N CYS A 101 8.87 10.94 8.36
CA CYS A 101 8.80 11.13 6.91
C CYS A 101 9.25 12.50 6.42
N LEU A 102 9.32 13.53 7.28
CA LEU A 102 9.54 14.93 6.89
C LEU A 102 10.70 15.15 5.91
N GLU A 103 11.83 14.49 6.14
CA GLU A 103 13.05 14.64 5.33
C GLU A 103 13.22 13.53 4.29
N ARG A 104 12.26 12.63 4.16
CA ARG A 104 12.34 11.43 3.31
C ARG A 104 11.60 11.62 1.96
N ASN A 105 11.49 12.84 1.47
CA ASN A 105 10.87 13.17 0.18
C ASN A 105 11.94 13.55 -0.87
N LEU A 106 11.53 14.13 -1.99
CA LEU A 106 12.41 14.47 -3.11
C LEU A 106 13.20 15.78 -2.94
N GLY A 107 13.18 16.39 -1.75
CA GLY A 107 13.96 17.58 -1.42
C GLY A 107 13.11 18.76 -0.92
N PRO A 108 13.72 19.94 -0.71
CA PRO A 108 13.11 21.06 0.03
C PRO A 108 11.71 21.46 -0.43
N ALA A 109 11.46 21.52 -1.75
CA ALA A 109 10.14 21.85 -2.29
C ALA A 109 9.03 20.88 -1.83
N TYR A 110 9.35 19.58 -1.71
CA TYR A 110 8.41 18.57 -1.23
C TYR A 110 8.27 18.59 0.29
N GLN A 111 9.31 19.00 1.02
CA GLN A 111 9.25 19.23 2.47
C GLN A 111 8.28 20.37 2.79
N ASP A 112 8.32 21.45 2.01
CA ASP A 112 7.43 22.59 2.19
C ASP A 112 5.98 22.23 1.89
N ILE A 113 5.73 21.44 0.83
CA ILE A 113 4.40 20.85 0.56
C ILE A 113 3.96 19.98 1.74
N MET A 114 4.83 19.13 2.28
CA MET A 114 4.48 18.29 3.44
C MET A 114 4.11 19.16 4.64
N ARG A 115 4.93 20.17 4.97
CA ARG A 115 4.69 21.11 6.09
C ARG A 115 3.38 21.87 5.92
N GLY A 116 3.07 22.32 4.71
CA GLY A 116 1.80 22.98 4.39
C GLY A 116 0.58 22.06 4.55
N ASN A 117 0.76 20.75 4.41
CA ASN A 117 -0.29 19.75 4.61
C ASN A 117 -0.43 19.26 6.06
N ILE A 118 0.60 19.39 6.91
CA ILE A 118 0.56 18.94 8.32
C ILE A 118 -0.68 19.45 9.10
N PRO A 119 -1.13 20.72 8.96
CA PRO A 119 -2.34 21.19 9.64
C PRO A 119 -3.60 20.39 9.28
N HIS A 120 -3.71 19.92 8.04
CA HIS A 120 -4.84 19.13 7.53
C HIS A 120 -4.71 17.62 7.75
N LEU A 121 -3.50 17.16 8.11
CA LEU A 121 -3.20 15.77 8.44
C LEU A 121 -3.35 15.48 9.94
N THR A 122 -3.87 16.44 10.74
CA THR A 122 -4.24 16.15 12.13
C THR A 122 -5.29 15.04 12.15
N ILE A 123 -5.05 14.06 13.00
CA ILE A 123 -5.88 12.86 13.16
C ILE A 123 -7.32 13.34 13.35
N GLN A 124 -8.17 13.16 12.34
CA GLN A 124 -9.60 13.30 12.54
C GLN A 124 -9.99 12.16 13.49
N SER A 125 -10.15 12.53 14.76
CA SER A 125 -10.67 11.70 15.84
C SER A 125 -12.14 11.40 15.62
#